data_AF-W1W5L9-F1
#
_entry.id   AF-W1W5L9-F1
#
_cell.length_a   1.000
_cell.length_b   1.000
_cell.length_c   1.000
_cell.angle_alpha   90.00
_cell.angle_beta   90.00
_cell.angle_gamma   90.00
#
_symmetry.space_group_name_H-M   'P 1'
#
loop_
_entity.id
_entity.type
_entity.pdbx_description
1 polymer ?
#
loop_
_entity_poly.entity_id
_entity_poly.type
_entity_poly.pdbx_seq_one_letter_code
_entity_poly.pdbx_strand_id
1 'polypeptide(L)'
;MIMYMSLIDNEDDKIKFEDIYGKYKKMMFWIANQILNDERDIEEVVQDSFIKIIRNLDKIEKINSKKTKSFISIIVKNTAIE
;
A
#
# COMPACT_ATOMS: atom_id res chain seq x y z
N MET A 1 4.99 -3.00 -10.69
CA MET A 1 6.20 -2.40 -10.07
C MET A 1 6.75 -1.24 -10.89
N ILE A 2 7.09 -1.45 -12.16
CA ILE A 2 7.59 -0.38 -13.06
C ILE A 2 6.67 0.87 -13.05
N MET A 3 5.35 0.66 -13.10
CA MET A 3 4.37 1.75 -13.00
C MET A 3 4.52 2.59 -11.71
N TYR A 4 4.72 1.96 -10.55
CA TYR A 4 4.86 2.68 -9.28
C TYR A 4 6.15 3.49 -9.21
N MET A 5 7.25 2.97 -9.76
CA MET A 5 8.54 3.69 -9.76
C MET A 5 8.50 4.97 -10.58
N SER A 6 7.65 5.03 -11.61
CA SER A 6 7.44 6.25 -12.40
C SER A 6 6.69 7.35 -11.64
N LEU A 7 6.05 7.02 -10.51
CA LEU A 7 5.33 7.97 -9.66
C LEU A 7 6.19 8.57 -8.54
N ILE A 8 7.45 8.16 -8.42
CA ILE A 8 8.34 8.53 -7.32
C ILE A 8 9.61 9.16 -7.91
N ASP A 9 9.81 10.44 -7.63
CA ASP A 9 10.90 11.22 -8.26
C ASP A 9 12.27 10.95 -7.66
N ASN A 10 12.36 10.75 -6.34
CA ASN A 10 13.64 10.57 -5.65
C ASN A 10 13.95 9.09 -5.36
N GLU A 11 15.24 8.75 -5.35
CA GLU A 11 15.70 7.37 -5.27
C GLU A 11 15.49 6.75 -3.88
N ASP A 12 15.64 7.53 -2.80
CA ASP A 12 15.45 7.07 -1.44
C ASP A 12 13.99 6.64 -1.19
N ASP A 13 13.02 7.39 -1.71
CA ASP A 13 11.60 7.05 -1.63
C ASP A 13 11.23 5.85 -2.50
N LYS A 14 11.94 5.61 -3.61
CA LYS A 14 11.77 4.38 -4.40
C LYS A 14 12.18 3.16 -3.58
N ILE A 15 13.37 3.20 -2.98
CA ILE A 15 13.87 2.13 -2.11
C ILE A 15 12.91 1.89 -0.95
N LYS A 16 12.47 2.98 -0.29
CA LYS A 16 11.49 2.94 0.79
C LYS A 16 10.16 2.32 0.35
N PHE A 17 9.68 2.67 -0.84
CA PHE A 17 8.46 2.10 -1.40
C PHE A 17 8.63 0.63 -1.75
N GLU A 18 9.76 0.20 -2.30
CA GLU A 18 10.05 -1.22 -2.56
C GLU A 18 9.97 -2.05 -1.27
N ASP A 19 10.58 -1.56 -0.20
CA ASP A 19 10.52 -2.19 1.12
C ASP A 19 9.08 -2.29 1.65
N ILE A 20 8.30 -1.21 1.50
CA ILE A 20 6.88 -1.19 1.88
C ILE A 20 6.09 -2.20 1.04
N TYR A 21 6.29 -2.22 -0.27
CA TYR A 21 5.58 -3.10 -1.19
C TYR A 21 5.87 -4.57 -0.85
N GLY A 22 7.15 -4.93 -0.73
CA GLY A 22 7.57 -6.30 -0.39
C GLY A 22 7.02 -6.74 0.96
N LYS A 23 7.03 -5.85 1.97
CA LYS A 23 6.57 -6.16 3.32
C LYS A 23 5.05 -6.27 3.44
N TYR A 24 4.32 -5.37 2.80
CA TYR A 24 2.90 -5.18 3.11
C TYR A 24 1.94 -5.71 2.05
N LYS A 25 2.36 -5.99 0.81
CA LYS A 25 1.46 -6.46 -0.25
C LYS A 25 0.55 -7.62 0.18
N LYS A 26 1.13 -8.67 0.78
CA LYS A 26 0.35 -9.83 1.25
C LYS A 26 -0.68 -9.47 2.33
N MET A 27 -0.32 -8.57 3.24
CA MET A 27 -1.23 -8.09 4.28
C MET A 27 -2.37 -7.26 3.67
N MET A 28 -2.06 -6.39 2.70
CA MET A 28 -3.05 -5.57 2.02
C MET A 28 -4.06 -6.44 1.27
N PHE A 29 -3.57 -7.44 0.52
CA PHE A 29 -4.41 -8.42 -0.16
C PHE A 29 -5.33 -9.16 0.83
N TRP A 30 -4.77 -9.64 1.95
CA TRP A 30 -5.56 -10.31 2.98
C TRP A 30 -6.67 -9.41 3.54
N ILE A 31 -6.37 -8.14 3.85
CA ILE A 31 -7.36 -7.19 4.37
C ILE A 31 -8.48 -6.94 3.34
N ALA A 32 -8.13 -6.65 2.08
CA ALA A 32 -9.11 -6.42 1.02
C ALA A 32 -9.99 -7.67 0.79
N ASN A 33 -9.40 -8.87 0.86
CA ASN A 33 -10.15 -10.12 0.75
C ASN A 33 -11.16 -10.33 1.89
N GLN A 34 -10.93 -9.79 3.09
CA GLN A 34 -11.91 -9.86 4.16
C GLN A 34 -13.14 -8.96 3.92
N ILE A 35 -13.08 -8.04 2.94
CA ILE A 35 -14.12 -7.04 2.69
C ILE A 35 -14.90 -7.35 1.40
N LEU A 36 -14.20 -7.63 0.29
CA LEU A 36 -14.81 -7.66 -1.06
C LEU A 36 -15.28 -9.04 -1.52
N ASN A 37 -14.59 -10.11 -1.09
CA ASN A 37 -14.90 -11.50 -1.47
C ASN A 37 -14.92 -11.81 -3.00
N ASP A 38 -14.45 -10.90 -3.87
CA ASP A 38 -14.16 -11.10 -5.31
C ASP A 38 -12.67 -10.77 -5.59
N GLU A 39 -11.94 -11.70 -6.23
CA GLU A 39 -10.50 -11.57 -6.50
C GLU A 39 -10.12 -10.39 -7.41
N ARG A 40 -10.98 -10.00 -8.35
CA ARG A 40 -10.68 -8.89 -9.28
C ARG A 40 -10.74 -7.55 -8.55
N ASP A 41 -11.73 -7.38 -7.69
CA ASP A 41 -11.92 -6.17 -6.91
C ASP A 41 -10.78 -6.01 -5.88
N ILE A 42 -10.21 -7.13 -5.39
CA ILE A 42 -9.09 -7.10 -4.43
C ILE A 42 -7.81 -6.56 -5.06
N GLU A 43 -7.43 -7.01 -6.27
CA GLU A 43 -6.19 -6.56 -6.89
C GLU A 43 -6.25 -5.07 -7.22
N GLU A 44 -7.38 -4.57 -7.73
CA GLU A 44 -7.61 -3.13 -7.97
C GLU A 44 -7.47 -2.32 -6.67
N VAL A 45 -8.12 -2.76 -5.60
CA VAL A 45 -8.05 -2.08 -4.29
C VAL A 45 -6.64 -2.08 -3.72
N VAL A 46 -5.86 -3.15 -3.89
CA VAL A 46 -4.45 -3.19 -3.47
C VAL A 46 -3.62 -2.22 -4.30
N GLN A 47 -3.85 -2.13 -5.61
CA GLN A 47 -3.15 -1.21 -6.50
C GLN A 47 -3.42 0.25 -6.14
N ASP A 48 -4.69 0.61 -5.98
CA ASP A 48 -5.10 1.96 -5.59
C ASP A 48 -4.59 2.34 -4.20
N SER A 49 -4.58 1.38 -3.28
CA SER A 49 -4.00 1.58 -1.96
C SER A 49 -2.50 1.89 -2.03
N PHE A 50 -1.74 1.24 -2.94
CA PHE A 50 -0.34 1.58 -3.14
C PHE A 50 -0.15 2.98 -3.71
N ILE A 51 -1.01 3.43 -4.63
CA ILE A 51 -0.98 4.82 -5.13
C ILE A 51 -1.22 5.81 -3.98
N LYS A 52 -2.19 5.54 -3.11
CA LYS A 52 -2.46 6.37 -1.91
C LYS A 52 -1.27 6.35 -0.94
N ILE A 53 -0.59 5.21 -0.76
CA ILE A 53 0.62 5.09 0.06
C ILE A 53 1.77 5.93 -0.53
N ILE A 54 2.01 5.86 -1.84
CA ILE A 54 3.05 6.65 -2.53
C ILE A 54 2.87 8.14 -2.25
N ARG A 55 1.63 8.64 -2.37
CA ARG A 55 1.28 10.04 -2.07
C ARG A 55 1.46 10.47 -0.62
N ASN A 56 1.72 9.53 0.29
CA ASN A 56 1.88 9.76 1.72
C ASN A 56 3.15 9.10 2.28
N LEU A 57 4.18 8.87 1.45
CA LEU A 57 5.43 8.23 1.87
C LEU A 57 6.15 9.03 2.96
N ASP A 58 6.02 10.35 2.95
CA ASP A 58 6.54 11.27 3.97
C ASP A 58 6.03 10.94 5.39
N LYS A 59 4.81 10.41 5.51
CA LYS A 59 4.19 10.04 6.80
C LYS A 59 4.73 8.73 7.38
N ILE A 60 5.51 7.96 6.60
CA ILE A 60 6.05 6.67 7.00
C ILE A 60 7.49 6.85 7.47
N GLU A 61 7.71 7.07 8.76
CA GLU A 61 9.06 7.21 9.31
C GLU A 61 9.77 5.87 9.49
N LYS A 62 9.07 4.88 10.07
CA LYS A 62 9.62 3.54 10.35
C LYS A 62 8.76 2.49 9.70
N ILE A 63 9.27 1.84 8.66
CA ILE A 63 8.55 0.79 7.92
C ILE A 63 8.07 -0.30 8.88
N ASN A 64 8.94 -0.78 9.78
CA ASN A 64 8.63 -1.89 10.70
C ASN A 64 7.92 -1.46 12.00
N SER A 65 7.03 -0.46 11.94
CA SER A 65 6.33 0.03 13.13
C SER A 65 4.85 -0.37 13.16
N LYS A 66 4.28 -0.44 14.37
CA LYS A 66 2.83 -0.60 14.56
C LYS A 66 2.06 0.55 13.88
N LYS A 67 2.59 1.78 13.96
CA LYS A 67 2.03 2.99 13.33
C LYS A 67 1.89 2.81 11.81
N THR A 68 2.96 2.38 11.13
CA THR A 68 2.95 2.15 9.67
C THR A 68 2.00 1.02 9.28
N LYS A 69 2.01 -0.09 10.03
CA LYS A 69 1.07 -1.19 9.80
C LYS A 69 -0.37 -0.70 9.90
N SER A 70 -0.71 0.03 10.96
CA SER A 70 -2.05 0.61 11.14
C SER A 70 -2.41 1.60 10.04
N PHE A 71 -1.49 2.48 9.65
CA PHE A 71 -1.70 3.46 8.57
C PHE A 71 -2.04 2.77 7.24
N ILE A 72 -1.24 1.79 6.82
CA ILE A 72 -1.48 1.01 5.61
C ILE A 72 -2.81 0.25 5.72
N SER A 73 -3.10 -0.37 6.87
CA SER A 73 -4.38 -1.06 7.07
C SER A 73 -5.59 -0.13 6.94
N ILE A 74 -5.50 1.12 7.41
CA ILE A 74 -6.57 2.11 7.25
C ILE A 74 -6.77 2.46 5.77
N ILE A 75 -5.67 2.70 5.04
CA ILE A 75 -5.75 2.98 3.60
C ILE A 75 -6.48 1.84 2.86
N VAL A 76 -6.07 0.59 3.08
CA VAL A 76 -6.70 -0.55 2.38
C VAL A 76 -8.16 -0.69 2.72
N LYS A 77 -8.53 -0.57 4.00
CA LYS A 77 -9.93 -0.68 4.42
C LYS A 77 -10.80 0.40 3.79
N ASN A 78 -10.31 1.64 3.75
CA ASN A 78 -11.06 2.74 3.15
C ASN A 78 -11.20 2.53 1.63
N THR A 79 -10.11 2.18 0.93
CA THR A 79 -10.16 1.90 -0.51
C THR A 79 -11.08 0.73 -0.84
N ALA A 80 -11.19 -0.29 0.02
CA ALA A 80 -12.08 -1.43 -0.20
C ALA A 80 -13.58 -1.13 0.04
N ILE A 81 -13.91 0.03 0.62
CA ILE A 81 -15.29 0.44 0.94
C ILE A 81 -15.78 1.58 0.01
N GLU A 82 -14.84 2.30 -0.62
CA GLU A 82 -15.10 3.31 -1.65
C GLU A 82 -15.77 2.70 -2.89
#